data_AF-A0A9J6G0K8-F1
#
_entry.id   AF-A0A9J6G0K8-F1
#
_cell.length_a   1.000
_cell.length_b   1.000
_cell.length_c   1.000
_cell.angle_alpha   90.00
_cell.angle_beta   90.00
_cell.angle_gamma   90.00
#
_symmetry.space_group_name_H-M   'P 1'
#
loop_
_entity.id
_entity.type
_entity.pdbx_description
1 polymer ?
#
loop_
_entity_poly.entity_id
_entity_poly.type
_entity_poly.pdbx_seq_one_letter_code
_entity_poly.pdbx_strand_id
1 'polypeptide(L)'
;MTLLSSLVKKFVIPPEQIDVLTCTLEDHLNPKPYLGYLFETYVDNVKAQKTDGFSLADEGVKRESCIRFITTRVDQIRQRLPENITLIGRKRFVRR
;
A
#
# COMPACT_ATOMS: atom_id res chain seq x y z
N MET A 1 14.12 -3.02 -7.46
CA MET A 1 12.79 -2.45 -7.18
C MET A 1 11.86 -3.51 -6.58
N THR A 2 12.25 -4.14 -5.46
CA THR A 2 11.54 -5.28 -4.87
C THR A 2 10.60 -4.88 -3.73
N LEU A 3 10.97 -3.83 -2.99
CA LEU A 3 10.23 -3.38 -1.81
C LEU A 3 8.87 -2.75 -2.17
N LEU A 4 8.83 -1.82 -3.13
CA LEU A 4 7.56 -1.21 -3.59
C LEU A 4 6.58 -2.26 -4.12
N SER A 5 7.08 -3.16 -4.97
CA SER A 5 6.28 -4.25 -5.51
C SER A 5 5.76 -5.19 -4.44
N SER A 6 6.55 -5.50 -3.41
CA SER A 6 6.10 -6.32 -2.28
C SER A 6 5.05 -5.63 -1.41
N LEU A 7 5.12 -4.31 -1.26
CA LEU A 7 4.12 -3.53 -0.52
C LEU A 7 2.80 -3.50 -1.29
N VAL A 8 2.85 -3.15 -2.58
CA VAL A 8 1.66 -2.96 -3.40
C VAL A 8 0.90 -4.27 -3.66
N LYS A 9 1.60 -5.40 -3.82
CA LYS A 9 0.97 -6.73 -4.00
C LYS A 9 0.06 -7.17 -2.85
N LYS A 10 0.16 -6.55 -1.66
CA LYS A 10 -0.74 -6.85 -0.54
C LYS A 10 -2.11 -6.17 -0.66
N PHE A 11 -2.18 -5.11 -1.46
CA PHE A 11 -3.37 -4.25 -1.59
C PHE A 11 -3.99 -4.34 -2.98
N VAL A 12 -3.22 -4.74 -3.98
CA VAL A 12 -3.66 -4.89 -5.36
C VAL A 12 -4.29 -6.27 -5.59
N ILE A 13 -5.24 -6.34 -6.52
CA ILE A 13 -5.89 -7.58 -6.93
C ILE A 13 -4.82 -8.55 -7.50
N PRO A 14 -4.68 -9.78 -6.98
CA PRO A 14 -3.57 -10.69 -7.30
C PRO A 14 -3.27 -11.01 -8.79
N PRO A 15 -4.25 -11.11 -9.71
CA PRO A 15 -3.96 -11.43 -11.10
C PRO A 15 -3.41 -10.23 -11.89
N GLU A 16 -3.40 -9.03 -11.30
CA GLU A 16 -3.06 -7.81 -12.02
C GLU A 16 -1.55 -7.53 -11.96
N GLN A 17 -0.90 -7.62 -13.12
CA GLN A 17 0.50 -7.25 -13.27
C GLN A 17 0.61 -5.73 -13.38
N ILE A 18 0.81 -5.08 -12.24
CA ILE A 18 0.88 -3.62 -12.17
C ILE A 18 2.33 -3.15 -12.16
N ASP A 19 2.66 -2.26 -13.09
CA ASP A 19 3.86 -1.46 -12.97
C ASP A 19 3.67 -0.40 -11.88
N VAL A 20 4.27 -0.69 -10.73
CA VAL A 20 4.19 0.13 -9.53
C VAL A 20 4.84 1.50 -9.72
N LEU A 21 5.48 1.81 -10.84
CA LEU A 21 6.01 3.16 -11.09
C LEU A 21 5.08 4.05 -11.90
N THR A 22 4.26 3.46 -12.76
CA THR A 22 3.51 4.20 -13.79
C THR A 22 2.00 4.13 -13.59
N CYS A 23 1.51 3.18 -12.80
CA CYS A 23 0.09 2.91 -12.67
C CYS A 23 -0.58 3.64 -11.48
N THR A 24 -1.83 4.05 -11.68
CA THR A 24 -2.68 4.65 -10.64
C THR A 24 -3.14 3.56 -9.68
N LEU A 25 -2.61 3.54 -8.44
CA LEU A 25 -2.84 2.42 -7.52
C LEU A 25 -4.29 2.29 -7.08
N GLU A 26 -5.02 3.40 -7.01
CA GLU A 26 -6.39 3.48 -6.51
C GLU A 26 -7.36 2.62 -7.34
N ASP A 27 -7.15 2.56 -8.66
CA ASP A 27 -8.01 1.82 -9.60
C ASP A 27 -7.90 0.30 -9.45
N HIS A 28 -6.85 -0.15 -8.78
CA HIS A 28 -6.49 -1.56 -8.69
C HIS A 28 -6.49 -2.10 -7.25
N LEU A 29 -7.01 -1.31 -6.31
CA LEU A 29 -7.13 -1.73 -4.93
C LEU A 29 -8.15 -2.86 -4.81
N ASN A 30 -7.77 -3.91 -4.09
CA ASN A 30 -8.70 -4.93 -3.65
C ASN A 30 -9.74 -4.26 -2.73
N PRO A 31 -11.05 -4.46 -2.95
CA PRO A 31 -12.11 -3.86 -2.12
C PRO A 31 -12.06 -4.30 -0.65
N LYS A 32 -11.46 -5.46 -0.35
CA LYS A 32 -11.20 -5.92 1.01
C LYS A 32 -9.78 -6.50 1.09
N PRO A 33 -8.75 -5.64 1.13
CA PRO A 33 -7.37 -6.09 1.16
C PRO A 33 -7.08 -6.69 2.54
N TYR A 34 -6.31 -7.78 2.56
CA TYR A 34 -5.81 -8.36 3.80
C TYR A 34 -4.74 -7.43 4.38
N LEU A 35 -5.04 -6.79 5.51
CA LEU A 35 -4.16 -5.79 6.12
C LEU A 35 -3.10 -6.42 7.05
N GLY A 36 -3.08 -7.74 7.15
CA GLY A 36 -2.14 -8.49 7.97
C GLY A 36 -2.77 -9.06 9.23
N TYR A 37 -2.12 -10.10 9.77
CA TYR A 37 -2.66 -10.93 10.84
C TYR A 37 -3.09 -10.13 12.07
N LEU A 38 -2.25 -9.19 12.53
CA LEU A 38 -2.55 -8.37 13.71
C LEU A 38 -3.79 -7.48 13.50
N PHE A 39 -3.96 -6.93 12.30
CA PHE A 39 -5.13 -6.10 11.99
C PHE A 39 -6.40 -6.96 11.98
N GLU A 40 -6.39 -8.07 11.25
CA GLU A 40 -7.57 -8.93 11.16
C GLU A 40 -7.92 -9.54 12.53
N THR A 41 -6.93 -10.02 13.28
CA THR A 41 -7.13 -10.53 14.65
C THR A 41 -7.66 -9.47 15.59
N TYR A 42 -7.20 -8.21 15.46
CA TYR A 42 -7.75 -7.10 16.24
C TYR A 42 -9.21 -6.82 15.88
N VAL A 43 -9.55 -6.80 14.59
CA VAL A 43 -10.94 -6.62 14.14
C VAL A 43 -11.81 -7.77 14.64
N ASP A 44 -11.36 -9.01 14.55
CA ASP A 44 -12.09 -10.19 15.00
C ASP A 44 -12.29 -10.19 16.51
N ASN A 45 -11.26 -9.82 17.27
CA ASN A 45 -11.35 -9.67 18.73
C ASN A 45 -12.31 -8.55 19.13
N VAL A 46 -12.29 -7.41 18.43
CA VAL A 46 -13.20 -6.30 18.71
C VAL A 46 -14.65 -6.67 18.37
N LYS A 47 -14.88 -7.39 17.27
CA LYS A 47 -16.19 -7.95 16.91
C LYS A 47 -16.67 -8.96 17.94
N ALA A 48 -15.78 -9.79 18.48
CA ALA A 48 -16.11 -10.80 19.48
C ALA A 48 -16.34 -10.21 20.89
N GLN A 49 -15.68 -9.11 21.24
CA GLN A 49 -15.70 -8.53 22.59
C GLN A 49 -16.75 -7.43 22.83
N LYS A 50 -17.44 -6.90 21.81
CA LYS A 50 -18.44 -5.84 21.99
C LYS A 50 -19.77 -6.06 21.25
N THR A 51 -20.77 -6.35 22.06
CA THR A 51 -22.12 -5.75 22.07
C THR A 51 -22.09 -4.25 21.72
N ASP A 52 -22.93 -3.82 20.78
CA ASP A 52 -23.36 -2.43 20.43
C ASP A 52 -22.36 -1.34 19.98
N GLY A 53 -21.04 -1.56 19.97
CA GLY A 53 -20.09 -0.43 19.82
C GLY A 53 -19.15 -0.38 18.61
N PHE A 54 -19.00 -1.47 17.85
CA PHE A 54 -18.09 -1.51 16.70
C PHE A 54 -18.88 -1.82 15.44
N SER A 55 -19.25 -0.78 14.71
CA SER A 55 -20.01 -0.91 13.47
C SER A 55 -19.10 -1.36 12.33
N LEU A 56 -19.69 -2.01 11.32
CA LEU A 56 -19.01 -2.24 10.03
C LEU A 56 -18.47 -0.93 9.43
N ALA A 57 -19.11 0.20 9.73
CA ALA A 57 -18.64 1.52 9.35
C ALA A 57 -17.29 1.87 10.01
N ASP A 58 -17.10 1.54 11.29
CA ASP A 58 -15.85 1.81 12.02
C ASP A 58 -14.68 0.96 11.50
N GLU A 59 -14.98 -0.30 11.12
CA GLU A 59 -14.00 -1.15 10.43
C GLU A 59 -13.60 -0.53 9.08
N GLY A 60 -14.59 -0.08 8.31
CA GLY A 60 -14.39 0.57 7.01
C GLY A 60 -13.45 1.78 7.11
N VAL A 61 -13.72 2.69 8.04
CA VAL A 61 -12.89 3.90 8.27
C VAL A 61 -11.45 3.55 8.64
N LYS A 62 -11.25 2.55 9.51
CA LYS A 62 -9.89 2.09 9.88
C LYS A 62 -9.17 1.46 8.69
N ARG A 63 -9.86 0.61 7.93
CA ARG A 63 -9.31 -0.07 6.76
C ARG A 63 -8.91 0.95 5.68
N GLU A 64 -9.78 1.91 5.40
CA GLU A 64 -9.52 3.02 4.47
C GLU A 64 -8.32 3.87 4.91
N SER A 65 -8.21 4.18 6.21
CA SER A 65 -7.07 4.93 6.76
C SER A 65 -5.74 4.20 6.53
N CYS A 66 -5.72 2.87 6.71
CA CYS A 66 -4.55 2.04 6.43
C CYS A 66 -4.20 2.03 4.94
N ILE A 67 -5.20 1.87 4.07
CA ILE A 67 -5.02 1.91 2.61
C ILE A 67 -4.43 3.26 2.19
N ARG A 68 -5.05 4.36 2.62
CA ARG A 68 -4.62 5.73 2.29
C ARG A 68 -3.20 6.01 2.76
N PHE A 69 -2.84 5.56 3.96
CA PHE A 69 -1.48 5.70 4.46
C PHE A 69 -0.46 5.03 3.52
N ILE A 70 -0.78 3.83 3.03
CA ILE A 70 0.12 3.05 2.19
C ILE A 70 0.18 3.60 0.77
N THR A 71 -0.94 3.96 0.15
CA THR A 71 -0.95 4.61 -1.18
C THR A 71 -0.15 5.91 -1.14
N THR A 72 -0.41 6.77 -0.15
CA THR A 72 0.34 8.02 0.06
C THR A 72 1.84 7.76 0.22
N ARG A 73 2.24 6.73 0.99
CA ARG A 73 3.65 6.36 1.15
C ARG A 73 4.26 5.88 -0.16
N VAL A 74 3.54 5.08 -0.93
CA VAL A 74 4.03 4.61 -2.23
C VAL A 74 4.23 5.79 -3.17
N ASP A 75 3.30 6.75 -3.22
CA ASP A 75 3.44 7.95 -4.05
C ASP A 75 4.59 8.86 -3.59
N GLN A 76 4.79 9.03 -2.29
CA GLN A 76 5.96 9.74 -1.77
C GLN A 76 7.28 9.08 -2.18
N ILE A 77 7.34 7.74 -2.17
CA ILE A 77 8.55 7.03 -2.61
C ILE A 77 8.70 7.15 -4.12
N ARG A 78 7.61 7.02 -4.88
CA ARG A 78 7.59 7.24 -6.34
C ARG A 78 8.12 8.60 -6.69
N GLN A 79 7.69 9.69 -6.04
CA GLN A 79 8.17 11.05 -6.31
C GLN A 79 9.69 11.20 -6.06
N ARG A 80 10.24 10.49 -5.07
CA ARG A 80 11.67 10.54 -4.72
C ARG A 80 12.57 9.66 -5.60
N LEU A 81 11.98 8.79 -6.42
CA LEU A 81 12.69 7.88 -7.33
C LEU A 81 13.16 8.52 -8.66
N PRO A 82 12.34 9.26 -9.44
CA PRO A 82 12.75 9.80 -10.74
C PRO A 82 13.91 10.79 -10.63
N GLU A 83 14.00 11.52 -9.53
CA GLU A 83 15.16 12.38 -9.24
C GLU A 83 16.42 11.56 -8.92
N ASN A 84 16.31 10.47 -8.17
CA ASN A 84 17.47 9.64 -7.82
C ASN A 84 17.95 8.73 -8.96
N ILE A 85 17.07 8.23 -9.82
CA ILE A 85 17.45 7.38 -10.95
C ILE A 85 18.24 8.18 -11.98
N THR A 86 17.81 9.41 -12.28
CA THR A 86 18.55 10.32 -13.17
C THR A 86 19.88 10.77 -12.57
N LEU A 87 19.95 11.01 -11.26
CA LEU A 87 21.21 11.30 -10.55
C LEU A 87 22.18 10.11 -10.53
N ILE A 88 21.69 8.88 -10.37
CA ILE A 88 22.53 7.66 -10.39
C ILE A 88 23.02 7.36 -11.83
N GLY A 89 22.18 7.60 -12.85
CA GLY A 89 22.56 7.49 -14.26
C GLY A 89 23.63 8.52 -14.67
N ARG A 90 23.49 9.78 -14.24
CA ARG A 90 24.49 10.83 -14.51
C ARG A 90 25.81 10.63 -13.78
N LYS A 91 25.81 10.12 -12.54
CA LYS A 91 27.05 9.88 -11.78
C LYS A 91 27.84 8.65 -12.23
N ARG A 92 27.24 7.73 -13.00
CA ARG A 92 27.95 6.58 -13.57
C ARG A 92 28.76 6.89 -14.83
N PHE A 93 28.52 8.03 -15.49
CA PHE A 93 29.24 8.40 -16.72
C PHE A 93 30.46 9.31 -16.49
N VAL A 94 30.83 9.55 -15.24
CA VAL A 94 32.03 10.33 -14.89
C VAL A 94 32.96 9.51 -14.00
N ARG A 95 33.38 8.33 -14.48
CA ARG A 95 34.61 7.67 -14.00
C ARG A 95 35.30 6.95 -15.15
N ARG A 96 36.31 7.67 -15.67
CA ARG A 96 37.41 7.29 -16.57
C ARG A 96 37.06 7.12 -18.05
#